data_AF-A0AAR2ISX2-F1
#
_entry.id   AF-A0AAR2ISX2-F1
#
_cell.length_a   1.000
_cell.length_b   1.000
_cell.length_c   1.000
_cell.angle_alpha   90.00
_cell.angle_beta   90.00
_cell.angle_gamma   90.00
#
_symmetry.space_group_name_H-M   'P 1'
#
loop_
_entity.id
_entity.type
_entity.pdbx_description
1 polymer ?
#
loop_
_entity_poly.entity_id
_entity_poly.type
_entity_poly.pdbx_seq_one_letter_code
_entity_poly.pdbx_strand_id
1 'polypeptide(L)'
;SAMTISKSKIAIGLLVVGIFAVVFGTVLVFVGPIIIDDQIVKNVEINPKNELSYTMWKDIPVPFFMSIYFFNILNPDEILAGEKPMVEQRGPYVYSEKRWKDNITFHDNKTVSYQEYRQYFFEESMSAGNESDVVTIPNMLVLGASVMMENMPFPVRLLISAAFKTFKESAFLTKTVGELMWGYDSKLVDFLNSYFPGMLPVKGKFGLFAEFNNSNTGLFTVFTGQDDIRKVHKVDSWNGLKHVNYWNSEQCNMINGTAGQMWPPFMTTESTLPFYSPDACRSMELIYQRPGMIKGIPVYRFVAPKTLFANGSDYPPNEGFCPCRQSGLLNVSTCRHKSPVFISHPHFYNADPALLETVSGLNPNEEDHGLFIDIHPVRRILLMHVIQPYPLDFYSLKISEYQKTGKIAEVVMPMIWFGESGYIDGPVLNTFRTNLVILPMVMEYMQYIVIGFGLGCIIGAVALILSKKVRCLTLSFAVPLLHCSSVVRIPIHPHTAGTLSVVNHSQH
;
A
#
# COMPACT_ATOMS: atom_id res chain seq x y z
N SER A 1 5.63 68.59 -7.61
CA SER A 1 4.47 68.40 -6.73
C SER A 1 4.43 66.97 -6.21
N ALA A 2 5.03 66.71 -5.04
CA ALA A 2 4.90 65.42 -4.36
C ALA A 2 3.60 65.45 -3.54
N MET A 3 2.61 64.66 -3.94
CA MET A 3 1.33 64.52 -3.26
C MET A 3 1.57 63.98 -1.85
N THR A 4 1.56 64.85 -0.84
CA THR A 4 1.76 64.47 0.55
C THR A 4 0.49 63.78 1.04
N ILE A 5 0.48 62.45 0.96
CA ILE A 5 -0.64 61.64 1.47
C ILE A 5 -0.74 61.88 2.99
N SER A 6 -1.88 62.36 3.45
CA SER A 6 -2.16 62.54 4.88
C SER A 6 -1.94 61.21 5.62
N LYS A 7 -1.18 61.24 6.73
CA LYS A 7 -0.97 60.08 7.62
C LYS A 7 -2.29 59.41 8.05
N SER A 8 -3.40 60.16 8.07
CA SER A 8 -4.75 59.65 8.33
C SER A 8 -5.27 58.75 7.21
N LYS A 9 -5.02 59.11 5.95
CA LYS A 9 -5.39 58.30 4.78
C LYS A 9 -4.56 57.02 4.72
N ILE A 10 -3.29 57.09 5.09
CA ILE A 10 -2.40 55.92 5.20
C ILE A 10 -2.88 54.97 6.31
N ALA A 11 -3.23 55.49 7.48
CA ALA A 11 -3.74 54.67 8.59
C ALA A 11 -5.06 53.97 8.23
N ILE A 12 -5.98 54.67 7.56
CA ILE A 12 -7.24 54.07 7.07
C ILE A 12 -6.94 52.99 6.02
N GLY A 13 -6.04 53.25 5.07
CA GLY A 13 -5.62 52.26 4.07
C GLY A 13 -5.03 50.99 4.69
N LEU A 14 -4.13 51.13 5.67
CA LEU A 14 -3.55 50.01 6.40
C LEU A 14 -4.59 49.21 7.20
N LEU A 15 -5.56 49.90 7.80
CA LEU A 15 -6.62 49.25 8.56
C LEU A 15 -7.55 48.44 7.65
N VAL A 16 -7.92 48.99 6.48
CA VAL A 16 -8.73 48.29 5.48
C VAL A 16 -7.98 47.07 4.94
N VAL A 17 -6.74 47.23 4.50
CA VAL A 17 -5.91 46.12 3.99
C VAL A 17 -5.70 45.06 5.08
N GLY A 18 -5.45 45.48 6.32
CA GLY A 18 -5.26 44.57 7.45
C GLY A 18 -6.50 43.74 7.76
N ILE A 19 -7.68 44.36 7.80
CA ILE A 19 -8.95 43.64 8.01
C ILE A 19 -9.20 42.66 6.87
N PHE A 20 -9.06 43.07 5.61
CA PHE A 20 -9.25 42.18 4.47
C PHE A 20 -8.28 40.99 4.49
N ALA A 21 -7.00 41.23 4.81
CA ALA A 21 -6.01 40.17 4.91
C ALA A 21 -6.32 39.17 6.05
N VAL A 22 -6.73 39.65 7.22
CA VAL A 22 -7.13 38.77 8.34
C VAL A 22 -8.37 37.96 7.97
N VAL A 23 -9.40 38.59 7.38
CA VAL A 23 -10.62 37.89 6.96
C VAL A 23 -10.30 36.85 5.91
N PHE A 24 -9.55 37.21 4.86
CA PHE A 24 -9.15 36.28 3.80
C PHE A 24 -8.30 35.13 4.33
N GLY A 25 -7.28 35.41 5.14
CA GLY A 25 -6.44 34.39 5.76
C GLY A 25 -7.24 33.44 6.64
N THR A 26 -8.19 33.96 7.43
CA THR A 26 -9.09 33.14 8.26
C THR A 26 -10.00 32.27 7.40
N VAL A 27 -10.59 32.80 6.33
CA VAL A 27 -11.39 32.02 5.38
C VAL A 27 -10.56 30.89 4.77
N LEU A 28 -9.31 31.16 4.38
CA LEU A 28 -8.42 30.13 3.84
C LEU A 28 -8.07 29.04 4.86
N VAL A 29 -7.98 29.34 6.16
CA VAL A 29 -7.76 28.31 7.20
C VAL A 29 -8.93 27.32 7.26
N PHE A 30 -10.17 27.79 7.08
CA PHE A 30 -11.34 26.90 7.08
C PHE A 30 -11.60 26.23 5.73
N VAL A 31 -11.40 26.95 4.62
CA VAL A 31 -11.70 26.47 3.26
C VAL A 31 -10.55 25.67 2.66
N GLY A 32 -9.31 25.98 3.03
CA GLY A 32 -8.09 25.31 2.53
C GLY A 32 -8.12 23.79 2.72
N PRO A 33 -8.38 23.27 3.93
CA PRO A 33 -8.52 21.84 4.16
C PRO A 33 -9.62 21.20 3.29
N ILE A 34 -10.77 21.87 3.12
CA ILE A 34 -11.88 21.37 2.30
C ILE A 34 -11.45 21.23 0.82
N ILE A 35 -10.74 22.23 0.29
CA ILE A 35 -10.21 22.18 -1.08
C ILE A 35 -9.20 21.04 -1.23
N ILE A 36 -8.32 20.86 -0.24
CA ILE A 36 -7.33 19.78 -0.26
C ILE A 36 -8.04 18.42 -0.26
N ASP A 37 -9.02 18.21 0.61
CA ASP A 37 -9.78 16.97 0.68
C ASP A 37 -10.54 16.69 -0.62
N ASP A 38 -11.17 17.70 -1.23
CA ASP A 38 -11.82 17.56 -2.55
C ASP A 38 -10.82 17.18 -3.66
N GLN A 39 -9.61 17.76 -3.64
CA GLN A 39 -8.55 17.38 -4.57
C GLN A 39 -8.05 15.95 -4.33
N ILE A 40 -8.02 15.49 -3.08
CA ILE A 40 -7.67 14.09 -2.77
C ILE A 40 -8.72 13.16 -3.36
N VAL A 41 -10.00 13.43 -3.11
CA VAL A 41 -11.12 12.63 -3.63
C VAL A 41 -11.04 12.49 -5.15
N LYS A 42 -10.87 13.61 -5.87
CA LYS A 42 -10.78 13.62 -7.34
C LYS A 42 -9.58 12.85 -7.91
N ASN A 43 -8.47 12.82 -7.17
CA ASN A 43 -7.25 12.15 -7.62
C ASN A 43 -7.19 10.67 -7.25
N VAL A 44 -8.01 10.24 -6.28
CA VAL A 44 -8.06 8.84 -5.80
C VAL A 44 -9.25 8.08 -6.40
N GLU A 45 -10.36 8.76 -6.74
CA GLU A 45 -11.48 8.15 -7.46
C GLU A 45 -11.00 7.50 -8.77
N ILE A 46 -11.41 6.25 -9.00
CA ILE A 46 -11.15 5.55 -10.26
C ILE A 46 -12.11 6.09 -11.32
N ASN A 47 -11.68 7.17 -11.98
CA ASN A 47 -12.50 7.89 -12.94
C ASN A 47 -11.80 7.99 -14.30
N PRO A 48 -12.33 7.36 -15.37
CA PRO A 48 -11.71 7.40 -16.69
C PRO A 48 -11.67 8.79 -17.32
N LYS A 49 -12.43 9.77 -16.78
CA LYS A 49 -12.38 11.17 -17.21
C LYS A 49 -11.17 11.92 -16.62
N ASN A 50 -10.57 11.42 -15.53
CA ASN A 50 -9.33 11.94 -14.97
C ASN A 50 -8.15 11.17 -15.57
N GLU A 51 -7.69 11.61 -16.75
CA GLU A 51 -6.68 10.89 -17.55
C GLU A 51 -5.41 10.57 -16.75
N LEU A 52 -4.93 11.51 -15.93
CA LEU A 52 -3.69 11.33 -15.16
C LEU A 52 -3.83 10.24 -14.09
N SER A 53 -4.81 10.38 -13.19
CA SER A 53 -5.03 9.41 -12.11
C SER A 53 -5.44 8.04 -12.64
N TYR A 54 -6.27 8.01 -13.68
CA TYR A 54 -6.70 6.76 -14.30
C TYR A 54 -5.54 6.01 -14.97
N THR A 55 -4.66 6.72 -15.67
CA THR A 55 -3.47 6.12 -16.28
C THR A 55 -2.53 5.56 -15.22
N MET A 56 -2.29 6.28 -14.11
CA MET A 56 -1.47 5.78 -13.00
C MET A 56 -2.09 4.57 -12.29
N TRP A 57 -3.42 4.52 -12.21
CA TRP A 57 -4.14 3.37 -11.66
C TRP A 57 -4.05 2.13 -12.57
N LYS A 58 -4.19 2.35 -13.88
CA LYS A 58 -4.14 1.31 -14.91
C LYS A 58 -2.72 0.73 -15.07
N ASP A 59 -1.74 1.62 -15.23
CA ASP A 59 -0.33 1.33 -15.49
C ASP A 59 0.50 1.96 -14.36
N ILE A 60 0.86 1.16 -13.35
CA ILE A 60 1.51 1.69 -12.15
C ILE A 60 2.92 2.19 -12.50
N PRO A 61 3.22 3.50 -12.36
CA PRO A 61 4.47 4.09 -12.85
C PRO A 61 5.66 3.89 -11.89
N VAL A 62 5.57 2.89 -11.01
CA VAL A 62 6.56 2.61 -9.97
C VAL A 62 7.20 1.25 -10.27
N PRO A 63 8.53 1.12 -10.23
CA PRO A 63 9.17 -0.17 -10.40
C PRO A 63 8.88 -1.06 -9.19
N PHE A 64 8.42 -2.27 -9.48
CA PHE A 64 8.29 -3.35 -8.51
C PHE A 64 9.43 -4.33 -8.69
N PHE A 65 9.88 -4.94 -7.60
CA PHE A 65 10.94 -5.93 -7.59
C PHE A 65 10.55 -7.10 -6.70
N MET A 66 10.54 -8.31 -7.25
CA MET A 66 10.42 -9.53 -6.49
C MET A 66 11.82 -10.06 -6.19
N SER A 67 12.18 -10.13 -4.91
CA SER A 67 13.46 -10.66 -4.42
C SER A 67 13.23 -12.04 -3.82
N ILE A 68 13.89 -13.06 -4.36
CA ILE A 68 13.67 -14.46 -3.99
C ILE A 68 14.90 -15.03 -3.30
N TYR A 69 14.66 -15.78 -2.24
CA TYR A 69 15.68 -16.44 -1.45
C TYR A 69 15.32 -17.92 -1.36
N PHE A 70 16.27 -18.79 -1.70
CA PHE A 70 16.11 -20.23 -1.59
C PHE A 70 16.78 -20.75 -0.33
N PHE A 71 16.18 -21.75 0.30
CA PHE A 71 16.81 -22.54 1.35
C PHE A 71 17.48 -23.76 0.73
N ASN A 72 18.78 -23.63 0.43
CA ASN A 72 19.59 -24.71 -0.12
C ASN A 72 19.85 -25.77 0.95
N ILE A 73 19.46 -27.01 0.66
CA ILE A 73 19.67 -28.15 1.58
C ILE A 73 21.12 -28.62 1.51
N LEU A 74 21.76 -28.74 2.67
CA LEU A 74 23.16 -29.11 2.80
C LEU A 74 23.38 -30.61 3.04
N ASN A 75 22.41 -31.30 3.64
CA ASN A 75 22.53 -32.68 4.11
C ASN A 75 21.35 -33.59 3.65
N PRO A 76 21.08 -33.70 2.33
CA PRO A 76 19.90 -34.43 1.84
C PRO A 76 19.90 -35.91 2.24
N ASP A 77 21.04 -36.60 2.19
CA ASP A 77 21.12 -38.03 2.47
C ASP A 77 20.92 -38.32 3.98
N GLU A 78 21.43 -37.44 4.84
CA GLU A 78 21.25 -37.50 6.30
C GLU A 78 19.79 -37.24 6.68
N ILE A 79 19.11 -36.31 6.01
CA ILE A 79 17.67 -36.09 6.21
C ILE A 79 16.89 -37.36 5.85
N LEU A 80 17.26 -38.04 4.75
CA LEU A 80 16.66 -39.34 4.38
C LEU A 80 16.93 -40.41 5.45
N ALA A 81 18.05 -40.33 6.19
CA ALA A 81 18.35 -41.22 7.31
C ALA A 81 17.57 -40.88 8.59
N GLY A 82 16.92 -39.71 8.66
CA GLY A 82 16.14 -39.23 9.79
C GLY A 82 16.87 -38.17 10.64
N GLU A 83 17.98 -37.63 10.17
CA GLU A 83 18.68 -36.52 10.83
C GLU A 83 17.99 -35.17 10.60
N LYS A 84 18.41 -34.17 11.38
CA LYS A 84 17.87 -32.82 11.34
C LYS A 84 18.27 -32.11 10.03
N PRO A 85 17.33 -31.48 9.30
CA PRO A 85 17.65 -30.69 8.12
C PRO A 85 18.57 -29.50 8.42
N MET A 86 19.59 -29.33 7.58
CA MET A 86 20.48 -28.17 7.55
C MET A 86 20.28 -27.41 6.24
N VAL A 87 19.94 -26.13 6.36
CA VAL A 87 19.71 -25.26 5.20
C VAL A 87 20.62 -24.04 5.24
N GLU A 88 20.94 -23.54 4.05
CA GLU A 88 21.64 -22.28 3.83
C GLU A 88 20.80 -21.39 2.92
N GLN A 89 20.57 -20.14 3.32
CA GLN A 89 19.87 -19.17 2.47
C GLN A 89 20.76 -18.76 1.28
N ARG A 90 20.22 -18.83 0.07
CA ARG A 90 20.84 -18.32 -1.17
C ARG A 90 19.94 -17.29 -1.83
N GLY A 91 20.47 -16.10 -2.08
CA GLY A 91 19.76 -14.98 -2.68
C GLY A 91 20.27 -13.62 -2.17
N PRO A 92 19.60 -12.52 -2.56
CA PRO A 92 18.39 -12.51 -3.38
C PRO A 92 18.67 -12.81 -4.86
N TYR A 93 17.70 -13.45 -5.53
CA TYR A 93 17.54 -13.43 -6.98
C TYR A 93 16.40 -12.45 -7.28
N VAL A 94 16.75 -11.32 -7.91
CA VAL A 94 15.86 -10.17 -8.06
C VAL A 94 15.27 -10.15 -9.46
N TYR A 95 13.96 -9.95 -9.53
CA TYR A 95 13.21 -9.77 -10.76
C TYR A 95 12.49 -8.43 -10.73
N SER A 96 12.70 -7.57 -11.71
CA SER A 96 11.83 -6.41 -11.91
C SER A 96 10.47 -6.88 -12.43
N GLU A 97 9.41 -6.25 -11.93
CA GLU A 97 8.04 -6.61 -12.20
C GLU A 97 7.32 -5.45 -12.89
N LYS A 98 6.68 -5.75 -14.02
CA LYS A 98 5.74 -4.85 -14.70
C LYS A 98 4.32 -5.28 -14.40
N ARG A 99 3.51 -4.31 -13.96
CA ARG A 99 2.09 -4.49 -13.64
C ARG A 99 1.22 -3.58 -14.46
N TRP A 100 0.18 -4.14 -15.07
CA TRP A 100 -0.85 -3.37 -15.76
C TRP A 100 -2.22 -4.01 -15.59
N LYS A 101 -3.27 -3.19 -15.70
CA LYS A 101 -4.66 -3.64 -15.66
C LYS A 101 -5.24 -3.65 -17.06
N ASP A 102 -5.86 -4.76 -17.42
CA ASP A 102 -6.52 -4.96 -18.71
C ASP A 102 -7.95 -5.50 -18.52
N ASN A 103 -8.69 -5.62 -19.62
CA ASN A 103 -10.08 -6.07 -19.65
C ASN A 103 -10.98 -5.24 -18.70
N ILE A 104 -10.77 -3.93 -18.71
CA ILE A 104 -11.39 -3.00 -17.76
C ILE A 104 -12.84 -2.72 -18.17
N THR A 105 -13.78 -3.02 -17.28
CA THR A 105 -15.21 -2.78 -17.49
C THR A 105 -15.81 -2.01 -16.32
N PHE A 106 -16.43 -0.87 -16.60
CA PHE A 106 -17.15 -0.08 -15.59
C PHE A 106 -18.62 -0.49 -15.52
N HIS A 107 -19.18 -0.47 -14.31
CA HIS A 107 -20.55 -0.91 -14.03
C HIS A 107 -21.40 0.20 -13.43
N ASP A 108 -22.72 0.11 -13.60
CA ASP A 108 -23.68 1.10 -13.10
C ASP A 108 -23.71 1.18 -11.57
N ASN A 109 -23.39 0.08 -10.88
CA ASN A 109 -23.30 -0.03 -9.42
C ASN A 109 -22.00 0.57 -8.84
N LYS A 110 -21.30 1.43 -9.59
CA LYS A 110 -20.10 2.18 -9.14
C LYS A 110 -18.91 1.26 -8.82
N THR A 111 -18.83 0.14 -9.52
CA THR A 111 -17.67 -0.74 -9.49
C THR A 111 -16.97 -0.79 -10.85
N VAL A 112 -15.75 -1.28 -10.85
CA VAL A 112 -14.95 -1.54 -12.03
C VAL A 112 -14.35 -2.93 -11.91
N SER A 113 -14.49 -3.72 -12.98
CA SER A 113 -13.83 -5.02 -13.11
C SER A 113 -12.57 -4.91 -13.95
N TYR A 114 -11.50 -5.59 -13.56
CA TYR A 114 -10.25 -5.65 -14.31
C TYR A 114 -9.48 -6.94 -14.02
N GLN A 115 -8.59 -7.31 -14.94
CA GLN A 115 -7.58 -8.33 -14.73
C GLN A 115 -6.22 -7.66 -14.61
N GLU A 116 -5.49 -7.96 -13.55
CA GLU A 116 -4.14 -7.44 -13.36
C GLU A 116 -3.12 -8.44 -13.87
N TYR A 117 -2.30 -8.01 -14.81
CA TYR A 117 -1.23 -8.81 -15.37
C TYR A 117 0.11 -8.47 -14.74
N ARG A 118 0.95 -9.49 -14.60
CA ARG A 118 2.30 -9.38 -14.04
C ARG A 118 3.31 -10.01 -14.99
N GLN A 119 4.41 -9.31 -15.21
CA GLN A 119 5.52 -9.80 -16.02
C GLN A 119 6.84 -9.56 -15.29
N TYR A 120 7.69 -10.57 -15.26
CA TYR A 120 8.94 -10.57 -14.51
C TYR A 120 10.16 -10.60 -15.43
N PHE A 121 11.18 -9.81 -15.07
CA PHE A 121 12.45 -9.70 -15.80
C PHE A 121 13.60 -9.82 -14.82
N PHE A 122 14.55 -10.71 -15.07
CA PHE A 122 15.67 -10.92 -14.16
C PHE A 122 16.62 -9.72 -14.13
N GLU A 123 17.00 -9.28 -12.93
CA GLU A 123 17.89 -8.15 -12.68
C GLU A 123 19.21 -8.65 -12.09
N GLU A 124 20.16 -9.00 -12.97
CA GLU A 124 21.47 -9.53 -12.56
C GLU A 124 22.23 -8.55 -11.65
N SER A 125 22.13 -7.24 -11.92
CA SER A 125 22.84 -6.20 -11.14
C SER A 125 22.37 -6.05 -9.69
N MET A 126 21.17 -6.54 -9.36
CA MET A 126 20.59 -6.51 -8.01
C MET A 126 20.59 -7.89 -7.34
N SER A 127 21.02 -8.93 -8.07
CA SER A 127 20.99 -10.31 -7.61
C SER A 127 22.35 -10.73 -7.03
N ALA A 128 22.33 -11.64 -6.06
CA ALA A 128 23.54 -12.23 -5.47
C ALA A 128 24.25 -13.22 -6.41
N GLY A 129 23.54 -13.73 -7.41
CA GLY A 129 24.03 -14.69 -8.39
C GLY A 129 23.16 -14.73 -9.65
N ASN A 130 23.37 -15.71 -10.52
CA ASN A 130 22.68 -15.83 -11.81
C ASN A 130 21.55 -16.88 -11.72
N GLU A 131 20.56 -16.82 -12.62
CA GLU A 131 19.53 -17.88 -12.74
C GLU A 131 20.11 -19.28 -13.03
N SER A 132 21.37 -19.35 -13.48
CA SER A 132 22.12 -20.59 -13.69
C SER A 132 22.63 -21.24 -12.40
N ASP A 133 22.57 -20.55 -11.26
CA ASP A 133 22.99 -21.08 -9.97
C ASP A 133 22.19 -22.32 -9.60
N VAL A 134 22.86 -23.33 -9.06
CA VAL A 134 22.25 -24.61 -8.71
C VAL A 134 21.89 -24.64 -7.23
N VAL A 135 20.66 -25.02 -6.94
CA VAL A 135 20.13 -25.14 -5.57
C VAL A 135 19.44 -26.49 -5.41
N THR A 136 19.57 -27.08 -4.22
CA THR A 136 18.87 -28.30 -3.82
C THR A 136 17.73 -27.94 -2.88
N ILE A 137 16.50 -28.27 -3.27
CA ILE A 137 15.27 -28.01 -2.50
C ILE A 137 14.41 -29.29 -2.38
N PRO A 138 13.41 -29.34 -1.49
CA PRO A 138 12.43 -30.41 -1.46
C PRO A 138 11.72 -30.58 -2.81
N ASN A 139 11.59 -31.83 -3.28
CA ASN A 139 10.92 -32.15 -4.53
C ASN A 139 9.39 -32.14 -4.34
N MET A 140 8.78 -31.00 -4.60
CA MET A 140 7.33 -30.78 -4.45
C MET A 140 6.46 -31.79 -5.23
N LEU A 141 6.91 -32.24 -6.41
CA LEU A 141 6.19 -33.25 -7.19
C LEU A 141 6.13 -34.60 -6.47
N VAL A 142 7.30 -35.10 -6.05
CA VAL A 142 7.40 -36.40 -5.38
C VAL A 142 6.70 -36.36 -4.04
N LEU A 143 6.95 -35.33 -3.24
CA LEU A 143 6.37 -35.22 -1.91
C LEU A 143 4.85 -35.01 -1.99
N GLY A 144 4.37 -34.11 -2.85
CA GLY A 144 2.93 -33.89 -3.06
C GLY A 144 2.20 -35.13 -3.56
N ALA A 145 2.76 -35.82 -4.56
CA ALA A 145 2.20 -37.07 -5.05
C ALA A 145 2.19 -38.16 -3.97
N SER A 146 3.21 -38.20 -3.11
CA SER A 146 3.28 -39.20 -2.05
C SER A 146 2.22 -39.01 -0.97
N VAL A 147 1.86 -37.76 -0.64
CA VAL A 147 0.70 -37.45 0.23
C VAL A 147 -0.60 -37.88 -0.42
N MET A 148 -0.77 -37.61 -1.71
CA MET A 148 -1.95 -38.05 -2.46
C MET A 148 -2.08 -39.58 -2.51
N MET A 149 -0.94 -40.29 -2.59
CA MET A 149 -0.89 -41.75 -2.65
C MET A 149 -1.36 -42.45 -1.37
N GLU A 150 -1.31 -41.81 -0.19
CA GLU A 150 -1.72 -42.43 1.08
C GLU A 150 -3.16 -42.97 1.04
N ASN A 151 -4.04 -42.28 0.31
CA ASN A 151 -5.46 -42.63 0.20
C ASN A 151 -5.79 -43.48 -1.04
N MET A 152 -4.79 -43.90 -1.83
CA MET A 152 -5.01 -44.63 -3.09
C MET A 152 -4.96 -46.16 -2.91
N PRO A 153 -5.63 -46.94 -3.77
CA PRO A 153 -5.53 -48.39 -3.76
C PRO A 153 -4.08 -48.87 -3.94
N PHE A 154 -3.71 -49.95 -3.23
CA PHE A 154 -2.35 -50.49 -3.22
C PHE A 154 -1.72 -50.72 -4.61
N PRO A 155 -2.42 -51.25 -5.64
CA PRO A 155 -1.84 -51.41 -6.97
C PRO A 155 -1.40 -50.09 -7.63
N VAL A 156 -2.17 -49.02 -7.41
CA VAL A 156 -1.86 -47.68 -7.94
C VAL A 156 -0.63 -47.11 -7.23
N ARG A 157 -0.55 -47.30 -5.90
CA ARG A 157 0.62 -46.88 -5.11
C ARG A 157 1.90 -47.57 -5.58
N LEU A 158 1.83 -48.86 -5.92
CA LEU A 158 2.96 -49.61 -6.44
C LEU A 158 3.41 -49.11 -7.82
N LEU A 159 2.46 -48.80 -8.72
CA LEU A 159 2.76 -48.25 -10.05
C LEU A 159 3.45 -46.89 -9.97
N ILE A 160 2.93 -45.96 -9.15
CA ILE A 160 3.53 -44.64 -8.98
C ILE A 160 4.93 -44.75 -8.32
N SER A 161 5.07 -45.62 -7.31
CA SER A 161 6.38 -45.90 -6.69
C SER A 161 7.40 -46.45 -7.69
N ALA A 162 6.96 -47.35 -8.59
CA ALA A 162 7.80 -47.87 -9.65
C ALA A 162 8.17 -46.78 -10.66
N ALA A 163 7.24 -45.87 -11.01
CA ALA A 163 7.50 -44.73 -11.87
C ALA A 163 8.56 -43.79 -11.26
N PHE A 164 8.44 -43.41 -9.98
CA PHE A 164 9.46 -42.60 -9.31
C PHE A 164 10.83 -43.27 -9.34
N LYS A 165 10.90 -44.58 -9.09
CA LYS A 165 12.17 -45.32 -9.17
C LYS A 165 12.74 -45.33 -10.59
N THR A 166 11.90 -45.49 -11.61
CA THR A 166 12.27 -45.59 -13.02
C THR A 166 12.79 -44.25 -13.56
N PHE A 167 12.12 -43.15 -13.21
CA PHE A 167 12.53 -41.80 -13.58
C PHE A 167 13.63 -41.23 -12.66
N LYS A 168 14.11 -42.01 -11.69
CA LYS A 168 15.13 -41.63 -10.70
C LYS A 168 14.74 -40.39 -9.88
N GLU A 169 13.45 -40.23 -9.61
CA GLU A 169 12.92 -39.16 -8.76
C GLU A 169 13.23 -39.43 -7.28
N SER A 170 13.71 -38.39 -6.60
CA SER A 170 14.11 -38.38 -5.18
C SER A 170 13.30 -37.35 -4.38
N ALA A 171 13.35 -37.45 -3.04
CA ALA A 171 12.66 -36.51 -2.14
C ALA A 171 13.21 -35.07 -2.23
N PHE A 172 14.45 -34.92 -2.71
CA PHE A 172 15.10 -33.64 -2.99
C PHE A 172 15.37 -33.51 -4.49
N LEU A 173 15.35 -32.27 -4.97
CA LEU A 173 15.55 -31.90 -6.36
C LEU A 173 16.68 -30.86 -6.43
N THR A 174 17.67 -31.13 -7.28
CA THR A 174 18.79 -30.22 -7.55
C THR A 174 18.65 -29.66 -8.96
N LYS A 175 18.42 -28.36 -9.08
CA LYS A 175 18.11 -27.66 -10.33
C LYS A 175 18.63 -26.23 -10.33
N THR A 176 18.70 -25.59 -11.50
CA THR A 176 19.05 -24.17 -11.55
C THR A 176 17.90 -23.31 -11.02
N VAL A 177 18.21 -22.10 -10.53
CA VAL A 177 17.21 -21.14 -10.08
C VAL A 177 16.17 -20.86 -11.16
N GLY A 178 16.61 -20.64 -12.41
CA GLY A 178 15.70 -20.40 -13.54
C GLY A 178 14.76 -21.58 -13.83
N GLU A 179 15.26 -22.82 -13.73
CA GLU A 179 14.43 -24.03 -13.86
C GLU A 179 13.42 -24.15 -12.72
N LEU A 180 13.81 -23.87 -11.47
CA LEU A 180 12.93 -23.94 -10.30
C LEU A 180 11.84 -22.85 -10.34
N MET A 181 12.19 -21.66 -10.82
CA MET A 181 11.31 -20.50 -10.94
C MET A 181 10.28 -20.68 -12.05
N TRP A 182 10.75 -20.80 -13.29
CA TRP A 182 9.93 -20.69 -14.51
C TRP A 182 9.55 -22.05 -15.10
N GLY A 183 10.14 -23.11 -14.56
CA GLY A 183 9.74 -24.47 -14.78
C GLY A 183 10.70 -25.27 -15.66
N TYR A 184 10.72 -26.57 -15.40
CA TYR A 184 11.49 -27.56 -16.11
C TYR A 184 10.59 -28.69 -16.63
N ASP A 185 11.06 -29.37 -17.67
CA ASP A 185 10.38 -30.54 -18.22
C ASP A 185 10.64 -31.76 -17.33
N SER A 186 9.57 -32.42 -16.88
CA SER A 186 9.65 -33.61 -16.04
C SER A 186 9.00 -34.80 -16.73
N LYS A 187 9.78 -35.87 -16.93
CA LYS A 187 9.29 -37.14 -17.48
C LYS A 187 8.22 -37.77 -16.59
N LEU A 188 8.27 -37.51 -15.28
CA LEU A 188 7.25 -37.95 -14.35
C LEU A 188 5.91 -37.23 -14.61
N VAL A 189 5.95 -35.91 -14.83
CA VAL A 189 4.74 -35.14 -15.16
C VAL A 189 4.14 -35.62 -16.48
N ASP A 190 4.96 -35.85 -17.51
CA ASP A 190 4.50 -36.39 -18.80
C ASP A 190 3.84 -37.77 -18.64
N PHE A 191 4.47 -38.65 -17.86
CA PHE A 191 3.93 -39.97 -17.54
C PHE A 191 2.59 -39.87 -16.79
N LEU A 192 2.52 -39.07 -15.73
CA LEU A 192 1.31 -38.91 -14.93
C LEU A 192 0.17 -38.29 -15.75
N ASN A 193 0.44 -37.28 -16.57
CA ASN A 193 -0.58 -36.69 -17.43
C ASN A 193 -1.08 -37.65 -18.52
N SER A 194 -0.22 -38.54 -19.02
CA SER A 194 -0.58 -39.51 -20.07
C SER A 194 -1.41 -40.69 -19.53
N TYR A 195 -1.05 -41.21 -18.35
CA TYR A 195 -1.66 -42.42 -17.79
C TYR A 195 -2.70 -42.15 -16.69
N PHE A 196 -2.62 -40.99 -16.03
CA PHE A 196 -3.52 -40.55 -14.95
C PHE A 196 -4.02 -39.11 -15.22
N PRO A 197 -4.79 -38.88 -16.29
CA PRO A 197 -5.22 -37.55 -16.67
C PRO A 197 -6.02 -36.88 -15.53
N GLY A 198 -5.66 -35.65 -15.20
CA GLY A 198 -6.29 -34.88 -14.12
C GLY A 198 -5.70 -35.12 -12.72
N MET A 199 -4.69 -35.99 -12.58
CA MET A 199 -4.01 -36.22 -11.30
C MET A 199 -3.13 -35.04 -10.88
N LEU A 200 -2.44 -34.40 -11.82
CA LEU A 200 -1.70 -33.17 -11.60
C LEU A 200 -2.42 -32.00 -12.27
N PRO A 201 -2.52 -30.83 -11.60
CA PRO A 201 -3.09 -29.64 -12.20
C PRO A 201 -2.17 -29.00 -13.26
N VAL A 202 -0.95 -29.52 -13.44
CA VAL A 202 0.10 -28.92 -14.27
C VAL A 202 0.12 -29.57 -15.65
N LYS A 203 -0.06 -28.76 -16.69
CA LYS A 203 0.10 -29.18 -18.09
C LYS A 203 1.41 -28.59 -18.64
N GLY A 204 2.42 -29.42 -18.81
CA GLY A 204 3.74 -29.01 -19.32
C GLY A 204 4.78 -28.84 -18.21
N LYS A 205 5.48 -27.71 -18.19
CA LYS A 205 6.61 -27.47 -17.29
C LYS A 205 6.17 -27.32 -15.84
N PHE A 206 6.94 -27.91 -14.94
CA PHE A 206 6.73 -27.76 -13.50
C PHE A 206 7.74 -26.76 -12.93
N GLY A 207 7.25 -25.72 -12.24
CA GLY A 207 8.06 -24.73 -11.54
C GLY A 207 7.21 -24.01 -10.49
N LEU A 208 7.85 -23.38 -9.51
CA LEU A 208 7.18 -22.70 -8.40
C LEU A 208 6.31 -21.53 -8.89
N PHE A 209 6.75 -20.85 -9.96
CA PHE A 209 6.10 -19.69 -10.57
C PHE A 209 5.88 -19.89 -12.08
N ALA A 210 5.83 -21.13 -12.56
CA ALA A 210 5.77 -21.44 -13.99
C ALA A 210 4.57 -20.78 -14.70
N GLU A 211 3.44 -20.62 -14.01
CA GLU A 211 2.23 -19.99 -14.54
C GLU A 211 2.10 -18.50 -14.16
N PHE A 212 3.08 -17.91 -13.47
CA PHE A 212 2.97 -16.53 -12.97
C PHE A 212 3.38 -15.50 -14.02
N ASN A 213 4.34 -15.83 -14.89
CA ASN A 213 4.86 -14.86 -15.84
C ASN A 213 3.86 -14.60 -16.98
N ASN A 214 3.59 -13.32 -17.25
CA ASN A 214 2.63 -12.87 -18.26
C ASN A 214 1.21 -13.43 -18.02
N SER A 215 0.84 -13.54 -16.74
CA SER A 215 -0.44 -14.08 -16.28
C SER A 215 -1.19 -13.06 -15.41
N ASN A 216 -2.41 -13.41 -15.00
CA ASN A 216 -3.20 -12.63 -14.05
C ASN A 216 -3.72 -13.51 -12.90
N THR A 217 -3.98 -12.88 -11.75
CA THR A 217 -4.46 -13.57 -10.53
C THR A 217 -5.99 -13.60 -10.42
N GLY A 218 -6.70 -13.44 -11.54
CA GLY A 218 -8.16 -13.45 -11.62
C GLY A 218 -8.79 -12.07 -11.85
N LEU A 219 -10.12 -12.06 -12.02
CA LEU A 219 -10.93 -10.89 -12.25
C LEU A 219 -11.31 -10.22 -10.93
N PHE A 220 -10.74 -9.06 -10.65
CA PHE A 220 -11.14 -8.24 -9.51
C PHE A 220 -12.26 -7.29 -9.92
N THR A 221 -13.31 -7.21 -9.09
CA THR A 221 -14.32 -6.15 -9.16
C THR A 221 -14.20 -5.31 -7.91
N VAL A 222 -13.88 -4.03 -8.06
CA VAL A 222 -13.65 -3.11 -6.94
C VAL A 222 -14.54 -1.88 -7.04
N PHE A 223 -14.82 -1.24 -5.91
CA PHE A 223 -15.54 0.03 -5.90
C PHE A 223 -14.66 1.16 -6.46
N THR A 224 -15.25 2.02 -7.29
CA THR A 224 -14.54 3.15 -7.93
C THR A 224 -14.36 4.36 -7.00
N GLY A 225 -15.14 4.43 -5.92
CA GLY A 225 -15.18 5.58 -5.01
C GLY A 225 -16.05 6.74 -5.50
N GLN A 226 -16.79 6.57 -6.60
CA GLN A 226 -17.67 7.60 -7.16
C GLN A 226 -18.85 7.95 -6.22
N ASP A 227 -19.35 6.98 -5.44
CA ASP A 227 -20.41 7.21 -4.45
C ASP A 227 -19.82 7.64 -3.09
N ASP A 228 -18.87 6.87 -2.58
CA ASP A 228 -18.21 7.07 -1.31
C ASP A 228 -16.73 6.75 -1.46
N ILE A 229 -15.89 7.78 -1.38
CA ILE A 229 -14.43 7.64 -1.50
C ILE A 229 -13.86 6.67 -0.46
N ARG A 230 -14.53 6.46 0.68
CA ARG A 230 -14.09 5.51 1.72
C ARG A 230 -14.25 4.04 1.30
N LYS A 231 -14.89 3.79 0.16
CA LYS A 231 -15.00 2.45 -0.44
C LYS A 231 -14.03 2.21 -1.58
N VAL A 232 -13.37 3.24 -2.12
CA VAL A 232 -12.49 3.11 -3.29
C VAL A 232 -11.47 1.96 -3.09
N HIS A 233 -11.24 1.18 -4.14
CA HIS A 233 -10.39 -0.02 -4.14
C HIS A 233 -10.85 -1.19 -3.27
N LYS A 234 -11.91 -1.07 -2.46
CA LYS A 234 -12.46 -2.23 -1.76
C LYS A 234 -12.98 -3.24 -2.78
N VAL A 235 -12.67 -4.51 -2.54
CA VAL A 235 -13.11 -5.62 -3.39
C VAL A 235 -14.60 -5.86 -3.13
N ASP A 236 -15.40 -5.79 -4.19
CA ASP A 236 -16.78 -6.27 -4.17
C ASP A 236 -16.84 -7.77 -4.47
N SER A 237 -16.02 -8.24 -5.41
CA SER A 237 -15.86 -9.67 -5.71
C SER A 237 -14.53 -9.99 -6.41
N TRP A 238 -14.10 -11.23 -6.29
CA TRP A 238 -12.98 -11.81 -7.04
C TRP A 238 -13.49 -13.04 -7.80
N ASN A 239 -13.30 -13.08 -9.12
CA ASN A 239 -13.88 -14.10 -10.01
C ASN A 239 -15.41 -14.27 -9.84
N GLY A 240 -16.12 -13.19 -9.51
CA GLY A 240 -17.56 -13.19 -9.24
C GLY A 240 -17.94 -13.73 -7.85
N LEU A 241 -16.97 -14.12 -7.02
CA LEU A 241 -17.18 -14.63 -5.68
C LEU A 241 -16.97 -13.52 -4.64
N LYS A 242 -17.83 -13.50 -3.61
CA LYS A 242 -17.64 -12.68 -2.40
C LYS A 242 -17.06 -13.47 -1.23
N HIS A 243 -17.20 -14.79 -1.31
CA HIS A 243 -16.64 -15.74 -0.37
C HIS A 243 -15.92 -16.82 -1.18
N VAL A 244 -14.71 -17.17 -0.76
CA VAL A 244 -14.05 -18.39 -1.24
C VAL A 244 -14.67 -19.63 -0.59
N ASN A 245 -14.27 -20.81 -1.01
CA ASN A 245 -14.76 -22.07 -0.49
C ASN A 245 -13.61 -22.98 -0.02
N TYR A 246 -12.52 -22.37 0.43
CA TYR A 246 -11.30 -23.08 0.82
C TYR A 246 -11.25 -23.45 2.31
N TRP A 247 -12.04 -22.77 3.14
CA TRP A 247 -11.93 -22.80 4.61
C TRP A 247 -13.20 -23.33 5.28
N ASN A 248 -13.09 -23.69 6.55
CA ASN A 248 -14.14 -24.40 7.30
C ASN A 248 -15.19 -23.48 7.95
N SER A 249 -15.01 -22.16 7.88
CA SER A 249 -15.98 -21.19 8.41
C SER A 249 -16.32 -20.12 7.38
N GLU A 250 -17.52 -19.55 7.49
CA GLU A 250 -17.97 -18.47 6.61
C GLU A 250 -17.07 -17.23 6.73
N GLN A 251 -16.65 -16.89 7.96
CA GLN A 251 -15.75 -15.78 8.24
C GLN A 251 -14.40 -15.93 7.54
N CYS A 252 -13.78 -17.11 7.62
CA CYS A 252 -12.47 -17.38 7.01
C CYS A 252 -12.53 -17.34 5.47
N ASN A 253 -13.72 -17.61 4.92
CA ASN A 253 -13.98 -17.56 3.50
C ASN A 253 -14.30 -16.16 2.97
N MET A 254 -14.49 -15.14 3.81
CA MET A 254 -14.83 -13.79 3.35
C MET A 254 -13.68 -13.14 2.56
N ILE A 255 -14.03 -12.48 1.45
CA ILE A 255 -13.11 -11.63 0.68
C ILE A 255 -13.27 -10.20 1.21
N ASN A 256 -12.36 -9.80 2.09
CA ASN A 256 -12.36 -8.52 2.77
C ASN A 256 -11.26 -7.58 2.28
N GLY A 257 -11.55 -6.27 2.35
CA GLY A 257 -10.56 -5.22 2.14
C GLY A 257 -10.32 -4.88 0.67
N THR A 258 -9.08 -4.55 0.32
CA THR A 258 -8.68 -4.19 -1.05
C THR A 258 -7.88 -5.31 -1.72
N ALA A 259 -7.44 -5.10 -2.95
CA ALA A 259 -6.52 -6.02 -3.65
C ALA A 259 -5.05 -5.92 -3.16
N GLY A 260 -4.77 -5.20 -2.05
CA GLY A 260 -3.44 -5.10 -1.46
C GLY A 260 -2.50 -4.08 -2.09
N GLN A 261 -2.99 -3.24 -3.01
CA GLN A 261 -2.19 -2.22 -3.70
C GLN A 261 -2.46 -0.79 -3.25
N MET A 262 -3.73 -0.49 -3.04
CA MET A 262 -4.23 0.83 -2.68
C MET A 262 -5.33 0.66 -1.65
N TRP A 263 -5.46 1.63 -0.76
CA TRP A 263 -6.47 1.66 0.28
C TRP A 263 -7.24 2.99 0.26
N PRO A 264 -8.47 3.02 0.79
CA PRO A 264 -9.22 4.26 0.91
C PRO A 264 -8.47 5.38 1.65
N PRO A 265 -8.68 6.65 1.29
CA PRO A 265 -8.08 7.79 1.98
C PRO A 265 -8.69 8.00 3.37
N PHE A 266 -8.10 8.92 4.14
CA PHE A 266 -8.61 9.39 5.45
C PHE A 266 -8.75 8.35 6.58
N MET A 267 -8.07 7.21 6.52
CA MET A 267 -8.05 6.32 7.70
C MET A 267 -7.19 6.92 8.84
N THR A 268 -7.21 6.30 10.02
CA THR A 268 -6.54 6.76 11.24
C THR A 268 -5.51 5.73 11.73
N THR A 269 -4.82 5.99 12.85
CA THR A 269 -3.97 4.98 13.51
C THR A 269 -4.78 3.86 14.17
N GLU A 270 -6.09 4.05 14.34
CA GLU A 270 -7.03 3.03 14.85
C GLU A 270 -7.60 2.15 13.72
N SER A 271 -7.43 2.58 12.47
CA SER A 271 -7.89 1.81 11.31
C SER A 271 -6.98 0.62 11.07
N THR A 272 -7.54 -0.48 10.57
CA THR A 272 -6.80 -1.64 10.07
C THR A 272 -6.79 -1.67 8.54
N LEU A 273 -5.89 -2.46 7.96
CA LEU A 273 -5.74 -2.61 6.52
C LEU A 273 -6.06 -4.04 6.09
N PRO A 274 -7.36 -4.38 5.93
CA PRO A 274 -7.72 -5.65 5.33
C PRO A 274 -7.37 -5.64 3.83
N PHE A 275 -6.93 -6.79 3.33
CA PHE A 275 -6.75 -7.04 1.90
C PHE A 275 -6.92 -8.52 1.59
N TYR A 276 -7.37 -8.83 0.38
CA TYR A 276 -7.47 -10.20 -0.12
C TYR A 276 -6.28 -10.51 -1.02
N SER A 277 -5.57 -11.61 -0.71
CA SER A 277 -4.51 -12.14 -1.56
C SER A 277 -4.97 -13.48 -2.14
N PRO A 278 -5.16 -13.58 -3.47
CA PRO A 278 -5.42 -14.85 -4.14
C PRO A 278 -4.30 -15.87 -3.89
N ASP A 279 -3.06 -15.41 -3.88
CA ASP A 279 -1.88 -16.26 -3.71
C ASP A 279 -1.79 -16.87 -2.30
N ALA A 280 -2.31 -16.17 -1.27
CA ALA A 280 -2.38 -16.66 0.11
C ALA A 280 -3.72 -17.35 0.42
N CYS A 281 -4.63 -17.39 -0.55
CA CYS A 281 -5.94 -18.02 -0.47
C CYS A 281 -6.85 -17.49 0.64
N ARG A 282 -6.58 -16.31 1.20
CA ARG A 282 -7.39 -15.70 2.25
C ARG A 282 -7.24 -14.20 2.29
N SER A 283 -8.17 -13.56 2.99
CA SER A 283 -7.97 -12.19 3.46
C SER A 283 -7.03 -12.14 4.66
N MET A 284 -6.21 -11.10 4.67
CA MET A 284 -5.27 -10.75 5.74
C MET A 284 -5.50 -9.31 6.16
N GLU A 285 -5.02 -8.96 7.36
CA GLU A 285 -5.21 -7.64 7.94
C GLU A 285 -3.91 -7.15 8.55
N LEU A 286 -3.52 -5.93 8.23
CA LEU A 286 -2.36 -5.26 8.85
C LEU A 286 -2.83 -4.21 9.86
N ILE A 287 -2.04 -4.06 10.93
CA ILE A 287 -2.33 -3.14 12.03
C ILE A 287 -1.25 -2.05 12.12
N TYR A 288 -1.63 -0.86 12.57
CA TYR A 288 -0.68 0.22 12.77
C TYR A 288 0.37 -0.14 13.84
N GLN A 289 1.64 0.11 13.54
CA GLN A 289 2.77 -0.09 14.46
C GLN A 289 3.37 1.23 14.91
N ARG A 290 3.85 2.06 13.96
CA ARG A 290 4.64 3.26 14.27
C ARG A 290 4.62 4.29 13.14
N PRO A 291 4.87 5.58 13.42
CA PRO A 291 5.14 6.56 12.38
C PRO A 291 6.56 6.40 11.83
N GLY A 292 6.78 6.85 10.60
CA GLY A 292 8.07 6.80 9.92
C GLY A 292 8.22 7.93 8.89
N MET A 293 9.38 7.97 8.25
CA MET A 293 9.67 8.93 7.19
C MET A 293 10.51 8.28 6.09
N ILE A 294 10.05 8.36 4.85
CA ILE A 294 10.75 7.80 3.68
C ILE A 294 11.02 8.93 2.70
N LYS A 295 12.30 9.17 2.39
CA LYS A 295 12.75 10.22 1.45
C LYS A 295 12.08 11.60 1.68
N GLY A 296 11.86 11.97 2.94
CA GLY A 296 11.23 13.23 3.34
C GLY A 296 9.69 13.25 3.28
N ILE A 297 9.06 12.09 3.16
CA ILE A 297 7.60 11.93 3.14
C ILE A 297 7.17 11.17 4.41
N PRO A 298 6.24 11.71 5.23
CA PRO A 298 5.75 11.03 6.41
C PRO A 298 4.91 9.81 6.05
N VAL A 299 5.11 8.71 6.79
CA VAL A 299 4.40 7.45 6.59
C VAL A 299 3.95 6.86 7.92
N TYR A 300 2.91 6.04 7.87
CA TYR A 300 2.53 5.13 8.94
C TYR A 300 2.88 3.71 8.52
N ARG A 301 3.62 3.01 9.38
CA ARG A 301 3.97 1.62 9.21
C ARG A 301 2.85 0.75 9.74
N PHE A 302 2.27 -0.05 8.86
CA PHE A 302 1.33 -1.11 9.20
C PHE A 302 2.05 -2.45 9.10
N VAL A 303 1.83 -3.35 10.04
CA VAL A 303 2.51 -4.65 10.12
C VAL A 303 1.51 -5.79 10.26
N ALA A 304 1.91 -6.98 9.82
CA ALA A 304 1.18 -8.19 10.15
C ALA A 304 1.23 -8.45 11.67
N PRO A 305 0.08 -8.60 12.35
CA PRO A 305 0.08 -8.94 13.76
C PRO A 305 0.55 -10.39 13.96
N LYS A 306 1.09 -10.71 15.14
CA LYS A 306 1.46 -12.08 15.52
C LYS A 306 0.28 -13.06 15.44
N THR A 307 -0.95 -12.56 15.53
CA THR A 307 -2.18 -13.35 15.40
C THR A 307 -2.50 -13.78 13.97
N LEU A 308 -1.82 -13.24 12.94
CA LEU A 308 -2.17 -13.50 11.53
C LEU A 308 -2.14 -15.00 11.17
N PHE A 309 -1.10 -15.72 11.61
CA PHE A 309 -0.93 -17.17 11.42
C PHE A 309 -0.96 -17.94 12.74
N ALA A 310 -1.49 -17.35 13.82
CA ALA A 310 -1.64 -18.05 15.09
C ALA A 310 -2.63 -19.22 14.98
N ASN A 311 -2.41 -20.26 15.77
CA ASN A 311 -3.31 -21.40 15.89
C ASN A 311 -4.69 -20.93 16.39
N GLY A 312 -5.77 -21.58 15.92
CA GLY A 312 -7.14 -21.30 16.38
C GLY A 312 -7.33 -21.42 17.89
N SER A 313 -6.51 -22.21 18.58
CA SER A 313 -6.50 -22.33 20.04
C SER A 313 -5.96 -21.08 20.74
N ASP A 314 -4.96 -20.41 20.12
CA ASP A 314 -4.37 -19.17 20.63
C ASP A 314 -5.19 -17.94 20.21
N TYR A 315 -5.78 -17.99 19.01
CA TYR A 315 -6.60 -16.94 18.44
C TYR A 315 -7.86 -17.54 17.79
N PRO A 316 -8.99 -17.59 18.54
CA PRO A 316 -10.23 -18.24 18.08
C PRO A 316 -10.73 -17.86 16.69
N PRO A 317 -10.61 -16.59 16.22
CA PRO A 317 -11.02 -16.25 14.85
C PRO A 317 -10.26 -17.00 13.75
N ASN A 318 -9.11 -17.62 14.04
CA ASN A 318 -8.37 -18.43 13.07
C ASN A 318 -8.82 -19.91 13.02
N GLU A 319 -9.76 -20.35 13.85
CA GLU A 319 -10.21 -21.74 13.91
C GLU A 319 -10.71 -22.28 12.55
N GLY A 320 -11.34 -21.43 11.74
CA GLY A 320 -11.81 -21.82 10.41
C GLY A 320 -10.69 -22.08 9.37
N PHE A 321 -9.45 -21.65 9.65
CA PHE A 321 -8.28 -21.95 8.81
C PHE A 321 -7.61 -23.28 9.17
N CYS A 322 -8.06 -23.98 10.22
CA CYS A 322 -7.55 -25.29 10.60
C CYS A 322 -7.85 -26.36 9.52
N PRO A 323 -7.11 -27.49 9.43
CA PRO A 323 -6.39 -28.18 10.50
C PRO A 323 -5.15 -27.40 10.96
N CYS A 324 -5.20 -26.92 12.20
CA CYS A 324 -4.16 -26.07 12.76
C CYS A 324 -2.97 -26.91 13.22
N ARG A 325 -1.78 -26.48 12.82
CA ARG A 325 -0.49 -26.95 13.33
C ARG A 325 0.03 -25.95 14.36
N GLN A 326 1.32 -25.98 14.64
CA GLN A 326 1.96 -24.98 15.49
C GLN A 326 1.65 -23.55 14.99
N SER A 327 1.55 -22.60 15.92
CA SER A 327 1.32 -21.19 15.60
C SER A 327 2.42 -20.66 14.67
N GLY A 328 2.04 -19.84 13.70
CA GLY A 328 2.92 -19.30 12.66
C GLY A 328 2.84 -20.02 11.32
N LEU A 329 2.05 -21.10 11.21
CA LEU A 329 1.84 -21.85 9.97
C LEU A 329 0.38 -21.79 9.50
N LEU A 330 0.20 -21.57 8.21
CA LEU A 330 -1.09 -21.64 7.52
C LEU A 330 -1.06 -22.75 6.46
N ASN A 331 -1.90 -23.78 6.63
CA ASN A 331 -2.04 -24.83 5.64
C ASN A 331 -2.87 -24.32 4.44
N VAL A 332 -2.29 -24.31 3.25
CA VAL A 332 -2.96 -23.84 2.01
C VAL A 332 -3.25 -24.98 1.02
N SER A 333 -3.22 -26.22 1.49
CA SER A 333 -3.50 -27.39 0.64
C SER A 333 -4.88 -27.36 -0.02
N THR A 334 -5.89 -26.74 0.62
CA THR A 334 -7.26 -26.67 0.11
C THR A 334 -7.37 -25.85 -1.18
N CYS A 335 -6.58 -24.78 -1.32
CA CYS A 335 -6.55 -23.96 -2.53
C CYS A 335 -5.42 -24.34 -3.50
N ARG A 336 -4.42 -25.13 -3.07
CA ARG A 336 -3.27 -25.56 -3.89
C ARG A 336 -3.40 -27.02 -4.33
N HIS A 337 -4.56 -27.40 -4.87
CA HIS A 337 -4.82 -28.73 -5.44
C HIS A 337 -4.44 -29.91 -4.51
N LYS A 338 -4.68 -29.77 -3.20
CA LYS A 338 -4.31 -30.77 -2.17
C LYS A 338 -2.80 -31.00 -2.02
N SER A 339 -1.97 -30.10 -2.54
CA SER A 339 -0.52 -30.11 -2.30
C SER A 339 -0.23 -29.75 -0.83
N PRO A 340 0.67 -30.46 -0.13
CA PRO A 340 0.97 -30.26 1.29
C PRO A 340 1.87 -29.03 1.53
N VAL A 341 1.37 -27.86 1.13
CA VAL A 341 2.05 -26.56 1.22
C VAL A 341 1.54 -25.79 2.42
N PHE A 342 2.46 -25.15 3.12
CA PHE A 342 2.23 -24.22 4.21
C PHE A 342 2.80 -22.84 3.86
N ILE A 343 2.19 -21.81 4.44
CA ILE A 343 2.67 -20.44 4.43
C ILE A 343 3.01 -20.03 5.87
N SER A 344 4.14 -19.37 6.06
CA SER A 344 4.58 -18.76 7.31
C SER A 344 5.15 -17.36 7.09
N HIS A 345 5.84 -16.79 8.08
CA HIS A 345 6.84 -15.74 7.81
C HIS A 345 8.22 -16.36 7.54
N PRO A 346 9.16 -15.66 6.87
CA PRO A 346 10.49 -16.18 6.55
C PRO A 346 11.22 -16.57 7.82
N HIS A 347 12.01 -17.63 7.73
CA HIS A 347 12.72 -18.20 8.87
C HIS A 347 11.82 -18.48 10.09
N PHE A 348 10.52 -18.70 9.86
CA PHE A 348 9.52 -18.86 10.92
C PHE A 348 9.45 -17.68 11.91
N TYR A 349 9.67 -16.45 11.43
CA TYR A 349 9.47 -15.25 12.25
C TYR A 349 8.05 -15.22 12.84
N ASN A 350 7.91 -14.81 14.11
CA ASN A 350 6.65 -14.85 14.86
C ASN A 350 5.95 -16.22 15.00
N ALA A 351 6.60 -17.32 14.63
CA ALA A 351 6.07 -18.66 14.79
C ALA A 351 6.42 -19.30 16.15
N ASP A 352 5.89 -20.50 16.38
CA ASP A 352 6.22 -21.33 17.54
C ASP A 352 7.72 -21.69 17.54
N PRO A 353 8.45 -21.46 18.66
CA PRO A 353 9.86 -21.82 18.78
C PRO A 353 10.17 -23.28 18.44
N ALA A 354 9.22 -24.20 18.64
CA ALA A 354 9.39 -25.60 18.28
C ALA A 354 9.74 -25.78 16.78
N LEU A 355 9.23 -24.91 15.90
CA LEU A 355 9.54 -24.97 14.46
C LEU A 355 11.01 -24.61 14.17
N LEU A 356 11.56 -23.64 14.89
CA LEU A 356 12.98 -23.24 14.78
C LEU A 356 13.91 -24.36 15.24
N GLU A 357 13.47 -25.18 16.20
CA GLU A 357 14.25 -26.33 16.67
C GLU A 357 14.31 -27.48 15.67
N THR A 358 13.39 -27.52 14.70
CA THR A 358 13.33 -28.60 13.70
C THR A 358 14.29 -28.44 12.52
N VAL A 359 14.77 -27.24 12.22
CA VAL A 359 15.65 -26.96 11.07
C VAL A 359 16.86 -26.12 11.51
N SER A 360 18.06 -26.50 11.08
CA SER A 360 19.29 -25.74 11.35
C SER A 360 19.56 -24.75 10.21
N GLY A 361 19.99 -23.53 10.56
CA GLY A 361 20.29 -22.46 9.58
C GLY A 361 19.23 -21.36 9.49
N LEU A 362 18.20 -21.39 10.37
CA LEU A 362 17.19 -20.35 10.44
C LEU A 362 17.59 -19.20 11.38
N ASN A 363 17.37 -17.95 10.98
CA ASN A 363 17.70 -16.77 11.76
C ASN A 363 16.60 -15.69 11.62
N PRO A 364 15.44 -15.83 12.29
CA PRO A 364 14.32 -14.90 12.17
C PRO A 364 14.66 -13.50 12.71
N ASN A 365 14.33 -12.45 11.96
CA ASN A 365 14.48 -11.06 12.41
C ASN A 365 13.31 -10.20 11.89
N GLU A 366 12.99 -9.11 12.58
CA GLU A 366 11.84 -8.26 12.21
C GLU A 366 12.07 -7.45 10.94
N GLU A 367 13.31 -7.01 10.70
CA GLU A 367 13.64 -6.07 9.62
C GLU A 367 13.53 -6.71 8.23
N ASP A 368 14.03 -7.93 8.09
CA ASP A 368 14.04 -8.68 6.84
C ASP A 368 12.80 -9.57 6.67
N HIS A 369 12.23 -10.08 7.78
CA HIS A 369 11.19 -11.12 7.74
C HIS A 369 9.81 -10.65 8.21
N GLY A 370 9.69 -9.38 8.63
CA GLY A 370 8.42 -8.74 8.96
C GLY A 370 7.62 -8.38 7.70
N LEU A 371 6.32 -8.67 7.71
CA LEU A 371 5.39 -8.15 6.70
C LEU A 371 4.93 -6.76 7.13
N PHE A 372 5.28 -5.72 6.35
CA PHE A 372 4.86 -4.36 6.64
C PHE A 372 4.56 -3.54 5.38
N ILE A 373 3.72 -2.51 5.52
CA ILE A 373 3.41 -1.55 4.47
C ILE A 373 3.51 -0.14 5.04
N ASP A 374 4.22 0.73 4.34
CA ASP A 374 4.37 2.13 4.71
C ASP A 374 3.43 3.01 3.86
N ILE A 375 2.42 3.59 4.51
CA ILE A 375 1.35 4.36 3.85
C ILE A 375 1.40 5.83 4.27
N HIS A 376 1.22 6.75 3.31
CA HIS A 376 1.13 8.18 3.63
C HIS A 376 -0.13 8.49 4.46
N PRO A 377 -0.07 9.20 5.60
CA PRO A 377 -1.18 9.36 6.53
C PRO A 377 -2.43 10.07 5.96
N VAL A 378 -2.24 11.09 5.10
CA VAL A 378 -3.33 11.95 4.59
C VAL A 378 -3.93 11.40 3.28
N ARG A 379 -3.14 11.38 2.19
CA ARG A 379 -3.60 10.86 0.89
C ARG A 379 -3.59 9.34 0.73
N ARG A 380 -2.91 8.61 1.62
CA ARG A 380 -2.88 7.13 1.71
C ARG A 380 -2.59 6.38 0.41
N ILE A 381 -1.87 7.05 -0.48
CA ILE A 381 -1.21 6.43 -1.62
C ILE A 381 -0.01 5.65 -1.08
N LEU A 382 0.20 4.44 -1.58
CA LEU A 382 1.38 3.65 -1.22
C LEU A 382 2.64 4.36 -1.69
N LEU A 383 3.58 4.56 -0.77
CA LEU A 383 4.89 5.14 -1.09
C LEU A 383 5.97 4.07 -1.14
N MET A 384 5.72 2.94 -0.48
CA MET A 384 6.58 1.77 -0.54
C MET A 384 5.74 0.51 -0.36
N HIS A 385 5.85 -0.40 -1.33
CA HIS A 385 5.40 -1.77 -1.18
C HIS A 385 6.52 -2.55 -0.49
N VAL A 386 6.22 -3.25 0.61
CA VAL A 386 6.97 -4.44 1.03
C VAL A 386 5.93 -5.54 1.20
N ILE A 387 5.67 -6.22 0.10
CA ILE A 387 4.73 -7.32 -0.02
C ILE A 387 5.41 -8.60 0.47
N GLN A 388 4.74 -9.13 1.49
CA GLN A 388 4.37 -10.51 1.68
C GLN A 388 5.49 -11.54 1.51
N PRO A 389 6.06 -12.01 2.63
CA PRO A 389 6.72 -13.29 2.57
C PRO A 389 5.68 -14.37 2.29
N TYR A 390 5.72 -14.94 1.10
CA TYR A 390 5.20 -16.29 0.90
C TYR A 390 6.40 -17.22 1.01
N PRO A 391 6.76 -17.66 2.22
CA PRO A 391 7.53 -18.87 2.28
C PRO A 391 6.60 -19.99 1.81
N LEU A 392 6.98 -20.63 0.71
CA LEU A 392 6.47 -21.94 0.39
C LEU A 392 7.21 -22.89 1.32
N ASP A 393 6.62 -23.14 2.47
CA ASP A 393 7.12 -24.16 3.37
C ASP A 393 6.46 -25.47 2.99
N PHE A 394 7.28 -26.47 2.68
CA PHE A 394 6.76 -27.78 2.34
C PHE A 394 6.74 -28.64 3.58
N TYR A 395 5.60 -29.24 3.82
CA TYR A 395 5.49 -30.23 4.88
C TYR A 395 5.90 -31.58 4.32
N SER A 396 7.00 -32.12 4.81
CA SER A 396 7.40 -33.48 4.46
C SER A 396 6.66 -34.46 5.36
N LEU A 397 5.71 -35.18 4.78
CA LEU A 397 5.09 -36.34 5.42
C LEU A 397 6.01 -37.55 5.34
N LYS A 398 6.02 -38.30 6.44
CA LYS A 398 6.63 -39.62 6.52
C LYS A 398 5.82 -40.59 5.64
N ILE A 399 6.37 -41.00 4.51
CA ILE A 399 5.75 -42.05 3.69
C ILE A 399 6.42 -43.37 4.03
N SER A 400 5.71 -44.22 4.78
CA SER A 400 6.16 -45.55 5.21
C SER A 400 6.42 -46.53 4.07
N GLU A 401 5.88 -46.28 2.87
CA GLU A 401 5.84 -47.26 1.77
C GLU A 401 6.74 -46.93 0.57
N TYR A 402 7.33 -45.72 0.50
CA TYR A 402 8.32 -45.39 -0.52
C TYR A 402 9.73 -45.49 0.07
N GLN A 403 10.48 -46.53 -0.33
CA GLN A 403 11.83 -46.80 0.23
C GLN A 403 12.83 -45.65 0.06
N LYS A 404 12.59 -44.70 -0.87
CA LYS A 404 13.48 -43.55 -1.13
C LYS A 404 13.08 -42.26 -0.38
N THR A 405 11.95 -42.21 0.33
CA THR A 405 11.68 -41.15 1.33
C THR A 405 12.25 -41.48 2.70
N GLY A 406 12.99 -42.59 2.83
CA GLY A 406 13.80 -42.87 4.01
C GLY A 406 13.03 -42.89 5.34
N LYS A 407 13.75 -42.63 6.44
CA LYS A 407 13.18 -42.45 7.79
C LYS A 407 13.04 -40.96 8.14
N ILE A 408 12.72 -40.12 7.15
CA ILE A 408 12.58 -38.67 7.34
C ILE A 408 11.64 -38.39 8.51
N ALA A 409 12.09 -37.53 9.43
CA ALA A 409 11.28 -37.03 10.53
C ALA A 409 10.16 -36.13 9.99
N GLU A 410 9.02 -36.09 10.67
CA GLU A 410 7.94 -35.16 10.30
C GLU A 410 8.40 -33.72 10.59
N VAL A 411 8.66 -32.95 9.53
CA VAL A 411 9.19 -31.58 9.62
C VAL A 411 8.57 -30.68 8.55
N VAL A 412 8.42 -29.40 8.88
CA VAL A 412 8.07 -28.34 7.93
C VAL A 412 9.39 -27.73 7.44
N MET A 413 9.76 -28.04 6.20
CA MET A 413 11.01 -27.56 5.61
C MET A 413 10.74 -26.31 4.76
N PRO A 414 11.42 -25.20 5.04
CA PRO A 414 11.28 -24.01 4.19
C PRO A 414 11.98 -24.25 2.85
N MET A 415 11.33 -23.88 1.74
CA MET A 415 11.91 -24.04 0.39
C MET A 415 12.45 -22.73 -0.15
N ILE A 416 11.60 -21.72 -0.14
CA ILE A 416 11.89 -20.37 -0.59
C ILE A 416 11.19 -19.40 0.32
N TRP A 417 11.65 -18.16 0.34
CA TRP A 417 10.80 -17.01 0.66
C TRP A 417 11.08 -15.94 -0.36
N PHE A 418 10.11 -15.07 -0.59
CA PHE A 418 10.32 -13.91 -1.44
C PHE A 418 9.71 -12.67 -0.80
N GLY A 419 10.34 -11.54 -1.03
CA GLY A 419 9.83 -10.23 -0.68
C GLY A 419 9.60 -9.44 -1.95
N GLU A 420 8.45 -8.83 -2.08
CA GLU A 420 8.18 -7.93 -3.19
C GLU A 420 8.28 -6.48 -2.71
N SER A 421 9.21 -5.73 -3.27
CA SER A 421 9.45 -4.34 -2.90
C SER A 421 9.10 -3.42 -4.05
N GLY A 422 8.47 -2.28 -3.75
CA GLY A 422 8.25 -1.21 -4.73
C GLY A 422 8.60 0.09 -4.06
N TYR A 423 9.49 0.87 -4.66
CA TYR A 423 9.90 2.16 -4.10
C TYR A 423 9.75 3.25 -5.13
N ILE A 424 9.27 4.41 -4.69
CA ILE A 424 9.15 5.58 -5.54
C ILE A 424 10.53 6.26 -5.63
N ASP A 425 10.98 6.52 -6.86
CA ASP A 425 12.24 7.22 -7.11
C ASP A 425 12.16 8.24 -8.24
N GLY A 426 13.21 9.05 -8.38
CA GLY A 426 13.40 9.95 -9.50
C GLY A 426 12.33 11.06 -9.62
N PRO A 427 11.90 11.41 -10.84
CA PRO A 427 10.93 12.48 -11.06
C PRO A 427 9.58 12.23 -10.37
N VAL A 428 9.14 10.97 -10.31
CA VAL A 428 7.89 10.57 -9.66
C VAL A 428 7.94 10.91 -8.18
N LEU A 429 9.04 10.59 -7.49
CA LEU A 429 9.23 10.95 -6.08
C LEU A 429 9.12 12.46 -5.85
N ASN A 430 9.72 13.27 -6.71
CA ASN A 430 9.68 14.73 -6.59
C ASN A 430 8.25 15.26 -6.79
N THR A 431 7.51 14.74 -7.77
CA THR A 431 6.10 15.08 -7.97
C THR A 431 5.26 14.68 -6.76
N PHE A 432 5.45 13.46 -6.24
CA PHE A 432 4.76 12.97 -5.05
C PHE A 432 5.09 13.84 -3.82
N ARG A 433 6.37 14.08 -3.52
CA ARG A 433 6.78 14.93 -2.40
C ARG A 433 6.25 16.36 -2.53
N THR A 434 6.29 16.93 -3.73
CA THR A 434 5.78 18.28 -3.98
C THR A 434 4.28 18.34 -3.72
N ASN A 435 3.51 17.39 -4.26
CA ASN A 435 2.06 17.37 -4.13
C ASN A 435 1.60 16.98 -2.72
N LEU A 436 2.23 15.98 -2.10
CA LEU A 436 1.78 15.42 -0.81
C LEU A 436 2.28 16.20 0.39
N VAL A 437 3.48 16.80 0.31
CA VAL A 437 4.14 17.43 1.48
C VAL A 437 4.30 18.92 1.26
N ILE A 438 4.94 19.34 0.18
CA ILE A 438 5.33 20.75 -0.02
C ILE A 438 4.12 21.64 -0.26
N LEU A 439 3.21 21.27 -1.17
CA LEU A 439 2.04 22.09 -1.49
C LEU A 439 1.13 22.31 -0.28
N PRO A 440 0.68 21.27 0.47
CA PRO A 440 -0.11 21.46 1.68
C PRO A 440 0.62 22.30 2.73
N MET A 441 1.91 22.04 2.94
CA MET A 441 2.74 22.79 3.88
C MET A 441 2.83 24.28 3.51
N VAL A 442 3.09 24.60 2.24
CA VAL A 442 3.14 25.98 1.74
C VAL A 442 1.77 26.64 1.87
N MET A 443 0.68 25.95 1.53
CA MET A 443 -0.68 26.48 1.68
C MET A 443 -0.99 26.82 3.13
N GLU A 444 -0.63 25.95 4.07
CA GLU A 444 -0.80 26.16 5.50
C GLU A 444 0.04 27.35 6.00
N TYR A 445 1.34 27.41 5.69
CA TYR A 445 2.17 28.56 6.09
C TYR A 445 1.71 29.87 5.47
N MET A 446 1.28 29.87 4.21
CA MET A 446 0.76 31.06 3.53
C MET A 446 -0.47 31.61 4.23
N GLN A 447 -1.35 30.76 4.76
CA GLN A 447 -2.52 31.19 5.54
C GLN A 447 -2.09 32.00 6.77
N TYR A 448 -1.14 31.48 7.55
CA TYR A 448 -0.65 32.14 8.76
C TYR A 448 0.16 33.42 8.45
N ILE A 449 0.94 33.42 7.36
CA ILE A 449 1.68 34.61 6.91
C ILE A 449 0.72 35.74 6.54
N VAL A 450 -0.36 35.44 5.83
CA VAL A 450 -1.38 36.43 5.44
C VAL A 450 -2.11 36.99 6.67
N ILE A 451 -2.44 36.14 7.66
CA ILE A 451 -3.04 36.59 8.92
C ILE A 451 -2.06 37.48 9.70
N GLY A 452 -0.80 37.05 9.85
CA GLY A 452 0.24 37.80 10.55
C GLY A 452 0.51 39.16 9.91
N PHE A 453 0.58 39.21 8.57
CA PHE A 453 0.68 40.45 7.82
C PHE A 453 -0.51 41.37 8.07
N GLY A 454 -1.73 40.82 8.06
CA GLY A 454 -2.95 41.57 8.33
C GLY A 454 -2.97 42.19 9.73
N LEU A 455 -2.61 41.40 10.75
CA LEU A 455 -2.47 41.88 12.14
C LEU A 455 -1.39 42.97 12.26
N GLY A 456 -0.25 42.80 11.57
CA GLY A 456 0.81 43.81 11.49
C GLY A 456 0.32 45.14 10.92
N CYS A 457 -0.47 45.11 9.84
CA CYS A 457 -1.09 46.30 9.26
C CYS A 457 -2.07 46.98 10.21
N ILE A 458 -2.87 46.21 10.96
CA ILE A 458 -3.81 46.75 11.96
C ILE A 458 -3.04 47.43 13.10
N ILE A 459 -2.01 46.78 13.65
CA ILE A 459 -1.17 47.34 14.71
C ILE A 459 -0.48 48.62 14.23
N GLY A 460 0.06 48.61 13.01
CA GLY A 460 0.66 49.79 12.38
C GLY A 460 -0.32 50.95 12.22
N ALA A 461 -1.57 50.67 11.80
CA ALA A 461 -2.63 51.67 11.72
C ALA A 461 -2.96 52.27 13.09
N VAL A 462 -3.11 51.44 14.12
CA VAL A 462 -3.38 51.89 15.50
C VAL A 462 -2.23 52.74 16.04
N ALA A 463 -0.98 52.34 15.83
CA ALA A 463 0.20 53.11 16.24
C ALA A 463 0.28 54.49 15.55
N LEU A 464 -0.08 54.57 14.26
CA LEU A 464 -0.16 55.84 13.53
C LEU A 464 -1.28 56.76 14.04
N ILE A 465 -2.42 56.19 14.44
CA ILE A 465 -3.54 56.93 15.04
C ILE A 465 -3.15 57.44 16.44
N LEU A 466 -2.54 56.58 17.27
CA LEU A 466 -2.09 56.95 18.62
C LEU A 466 -0.97 57.99 18.60
N SER A 467 0.04 57.84 17.73
CA SER A 467 1.12 58.82 17.59
C SER A 467 0.62 60.20 17.14
N LYS A 468 -0.42 60.24 16.29
CA LYS A 468 -1.12 61.49 15.94
C LYS A 468 -1.84 62.10 17.15
N LYS A 469 -2.53 61.28 17.95
CA LYS A 469 -3.25 61.72 19.16
C LYS A 469 -2.29 62.27 20.22
N VAL A 470 -1.17 61.59 20.46
CA VAL A 470 -0.11 62.04 21.38
C VAL A 470 0.56 63.33 20.89
N ARG A 471 0.82 63.46 19.58
CA ARG A 471 1.37 64.70 19.00
C ARG A 471 0.37 65.87 19.10
N CYS A 472 -0.93 65.61 18.98
CA CYS A 472 -1.97 66.63 19.18
C CYS A 472 -2.10 67.05 20.66
N LEU A 473 -2.03 66.09 21.60
CA LEU A 473 -2.02 66.39 23.03
C LEU A 473 -0.77 67.18 23.44
N THR A 474 0.42 66.80 23.00
CA THR A 474 1.68 67.52 23.31
C THR A 474 1.69 68.92 22.73
N LEU A 475 1.10 69.16 21.55
CA LEU A 475 0.87 70.50 21.00
C LEU A 475 -0.15 71.31 21.83
N SER A 476 -1.18 70.69 22.41
CA SER A 476 -2.09 71.35 23.35
C SER A 476 -1.46 71.68 24.71
N PHE A 477 -0.45 70.94 25.16
CA PHE A 477 0.30 71.24 26.39
C PHE A 477 1.46 72.22 26.19
N ALA A 478 2.02 72.33 24.97
CA ALA A 478 3.11 73.24 24.66
C ALA A 478 2.67 74.69 24.39
N VAL A 479 1.36 74.96 24.22
CA VAL A 479 0.83 76.31 24.07
C VAL A 479 -0.50 76.45 24.83
N PRO A 480 -0.51 77.02 26.05
CA PRO A 480 -1.71 77.63 26.58
C PRO A 480 -1.80 79.04 25.98
N LEU A 481 -2.80 79.24 25.10
CA LEU A 481 -3.33 80.50 24.53
C LEU A 481 -3.28 80.53 22.99
N LEU A 482 -4.37 80.08 22.36
CA LEU A 482 -5.27 80.95 21.59
C LEU A 482 -6.41 80.12 20.97
N HIS A 483 -7.61 80.68 21.08
CA HIS A 483 -8.91 80.12 20.74
C HIS A 483 -8.97 79.27 19.45
N CYS A 484 -9.60 78.09 19.56
CA CYS A 484 -10.18 77.38 18.43
C CYS A 484 -11.66 77.80 18.32
N SER A 485 -11.92 78.97 17.74
CA SER A 485 -13.27 79.35 17.30
C SER A 485 -13.48 78.88 15.87
N SER A 486 -14.53 78.10 15.69
CA SER A 486 -15.05 77.61 14.43
C SER A 486 -15.42 78.78 13.51
N VAL A 487 -14.87 78.83 12.29
CA VAL A 487 -15.46 79.60 11.20
C VAL A 487 -15.51 78.73 9.95
N VAL A 488 -16.71 78.20 9.72
CA VAL A 488 -17.18 77.69 8.43
C VAL A 488 -17.12 78.85 7.43
N ARG A 489 -16.42 78.65 6.30
CA ARG A 489 -16.41 79.62 5.19
C ARG A 489 -17.13 78.99 3.99
N ILE A 490 -18.41 79.34 3.85
CA ILE A 490 -19.22 79.13 2.63
C ILE A 490 -18.80 80.22 1.61
N PRO A 491 -18.66 79.93 0.31
CA PRO A 491 -18.38 80.95 -0.68
C PRO A 491 -19.68 81.67 -1.08
N ILE A 492 -19.69 83.01 -1.00
CA ILE A 492 -20.74 83.86 -1.57
C ILE A 492 -20.10 84.70 -2.67
N HIS A 493 -20.61 84.55 -3.90
CA HIS A 493 -20.33 85.38 -5.07
C HIS A 493 -20.78 86.83 -4.84
N PRO A 494 -20.06 87.86 -5.33
CA PRO A 494 -20.56 89.23 -5.33
C PRO A 494 -21.22 89.53 -6.68
N HIS A 495 -22.53 89.79 -6.67
CA HIS A 495 -23.17 90.55 -7.75
C HIS A 495 -24.14 91.59 -7.18
N THR A 496 -23.78 92.85 -7.43
CA THR A 496 -24.62 94.03 -7.73
C THR A 496 -25.59 94.57 -6.67
N ALA A 497 -25.29 95.80 -6.22
CA ALA A 497 -26.25 96.76 -5.69
C ALA A 497 -26.78 97.65 -6.82
N GLY A 498 -28.09 97.95 -6.82
CA GLY A 498 -28.64 99.09 -7.56
C GLY A 498 -30.04 98.94 -8.13
N THR A 499 -30.99 99.61 -7.45
CA THR A 499 -32.18 100.32 -7.99
C THR A 499 -33.47 99.58 -8.44
N LEU A 500 -34.53 99.85 -7.65
CA LEU A 500 -35.88 100.36 -7.97
C LEU A 500 -36.98 99.50 -8.64
N SER A 501 -38.20 99.74 -8.09
CA SER A 501 -39.57 99.61 -8.63
C SER A 501 -40.13 98.20 -8.85
N VAL A 502 -41.12 97.72 -8.07
CA VAL A 502 -42.55 98.11 -7.93
C VAL A 502 -43.47 97.32 -8.90
N VAL A 503 -44.43 96.63 -8.27
CA VAL A 503 -45.72 96.09 -8.75
C VAL A 503 -45.71 94.81 -9.57
N ASN A 504 -46.40 93.82 -9.01
CA ASN A 504 -47.04 92.72 -9.71
C ASN A 504 -48.55 92.90 -9.53
N HIS A 505 -49.31 93.12 -10.62
CA HIS A 505 -50.74 92.78 -10.66
C HIS A 505 -51.30 92.79 -12.10
N SER A 506 -51.73 91.63 -12.56
CA SER A 506 -52.88 91.31 -13.45
C SER A 506 -52.81 89.79 -13.64
N GLN A 507 -53.82 88.94 -13.39
CA GLN A 507 -55.21 88.96 -13.82
C GLN A 507 -55.39 89.45 -15.27
N HIS A 508 -55.54 88.43 -16.13
CA HIS A 508 -55.94 88.41 -17.54
C HIS A 508 -54.95 88.91 -18.59
#